data_AF-A0A7Y5GS11-F1
#
_entry.id   AF-A0A7Y5GS11-F1
#
_cell.length_a   1.000
_cell.length_b   1.000
_cell.length_c   1.000
_cell.angle_alpha   90.00
_cell.angle_beta   90.00
_cell.angle_gamma   90.00
#
_symmetry.space_group_name_H-M   'P 1'
#
loop_
_entity.id
_entity.type
_entity.pdbx_description
1 polymer ?
#
loop_
_entity_poly.entity_id
_entity_poly.type
_entity_poly.pdbx_seq_one_letter_code
_entity_poly.pdbx_strand_id
1 'polypeptide(L)'
;MGRAKVVYGVCWLFWVIGTLSGCLSNEGRGLWEADLDGLVTADGANEDSTSVDTSAQNDLATADVADVPEAVDAQSIDDVLDDSGVIVPDAGDVTETGEQQDMDIVDAGDVVVIPPECVADEECGLGELIAPCYVPVCVDGMCQINPAADGSLCDDSDWCTASDQCVGGVCSGIATDCDDNNPCTVDVCVSNDGSCQHDTVAANQVVCDDGDTCTTNDVCLNGVCAGTPLVCQDANPCTVDSCSTDTGKCVFDAAGANGMGCDDNDGCTAGDVCLAGACSSGSQVCACQQDTDCPDDGDLCNGTYVCKTDGAPETWTCVVDPATVIVCSPDGDTTCLKNLCDKLTGQCAKTPSGAGLTCDDVNACTLNDACDGKGQCLGTPKVCTDGYTCTSDSCGADGQCVFSIAPTACLVGGVCYASGASMPGNGCMSCVPNVNNQSFSPNSATCDDGNACTLGDVCNGGSCKSGAAKPCNDNDPCTDDTCQAPSGQCNYTDNGSCPKIPTYSKDIQPIFLNQCGGCHEGASAGDCLGATCLTSDYAATQQPSYYCPGETVGACCLTRVLDGTMPDGFGCTGKPAQDAGKDYCFDQNEIDTLEAWILGGQPQ
;
A
#
# COMPACT_ATOMS: atom_id res chain seq x y z
N MET A 1 20.85 37.34 31.36
CA MET A 1 20.76 38.21 32.56
C MET A 1 20.14 39.55 32.18
N GLY A 2 18.99 39.89 32.76
CA GLY A 2 18.62 41.25 33.21
C GLY A 2 18.45 42.43 32.22
N ARG A 3 17.20 42.63 31.75
CA ARG A 3 16.34 43.85 31.82
C ARG A 3 16.95 45.29 31.70
N ALA A 4 16.33 46.12 30.84
CA ALA A 4 15.79 47.49 31.10
C ALA A 4 15.10 48.03 29.82
N LYS A 5 13.79 48.34 29.75
CA LYS A 5 12.94 49.46 30.29
C LYS A 5 12.90 50.77 29.46
N VAL A 6 11.79 50.93 28.72
CA VAL A 6 10.76 52.04 28.67
C VAL A 6 11.19 53.52 28.54
N VAL A 7 10.63 54.24 27.54
CA VAL A 7 10.08 55.65 27.55
C VAL A 7 9.13 55.80 26.30
N TYR A 8 7.79 55.97 26.38
CA TYR A 8 6.87 57.11 26.65
C TYR A 8 6.66 58.20 25.56
N GLY A 9 5.38 58.53 25.26
CA GLY A 9 4.90 59.69 24.48
C GLY A 9 3.47 59.46 23.89
N VAL A 10 2.31 59.64 24.56
CA VAL A 10 1.57 60.82 25.09
C VAL A 10 0.32 61.20 24.25
N CYS A 11 -0.85 61.06 24.91
CA CYS A 11 -2.13 61.81 24.88
C CYS A 11 -2.84 62.22 23.57
N TRP A 12 -4.15 61.93 23.48
CA TRP A 12 -5.25 62.91 23.69
C TRP A 12 -6.52 62.21 24.19
N LEU A 13 -7.27 62.94 25.02
CA LEU A 13 -8.36 62.53 25.90
C LEU A 13 -9.69 63.09 25.36
N PHE A 14 -10.79 62.33 25.36
CA PHE A 14 -12.15 62.85 25.59
C PHE A 14 -13.04 61.77 26.22
N TRP A 15 -13.86 62.20 27.18
CA TRP A 15 -14.63 61.43 28.16
C TRP A 15 -16.12 61.59 27.85
N VAL A 16 -16.94 60.54 28.04
CA VAL A 16 -18.18 60.49 28.87
C VAL A 16 -18.99 59.22 28.55
N ILE A 17 -18.83 58.25 29.45
CA ILE A 17 -19.83 57.41 30.15
C ILE A 17 -21.19 57.11 29.46
N GLY A 18 -21.40 55.81 29.19
CA GLY A 18 -22.71 55.15 29.09
C GLY A 18 -22.54 53.64 29.31
N THR A 19 -23.01 53.15 30.45
CA THR A 19 -22.78 51.79 30.99
C THR A 19 -23.69 50.71 30.40
N LEU A 20 -23.14 49.47 30.37
CA LEU A 20 -23.78 48.14 30.36
C LEU A 20 -24.43 47.73 29.01
N SER A 21 -24.04 46.65 28.32
CA SER A 21 -23.39 45.39 28.72
C SER A 21 -22.52 44.85 27.57
N GLY A 22 -21.43 44.15 27.91
CA GLY A 22 -20.68 43.28 26.99
C GLY A 22 -21.54 42.07 26.54
N CYS A 23 -21.19 41.32 25.51
CA CYS A 23 -19.90 41.15 24.84
C CYS A 23 -20.06 41.07 23.31
N LEU A 24 -18.95 41.43 22.66
CA LEU A 24 -18.55 41.37 21.25
C LEU A 24 -19.50 40.67 20.24
N SER A 25 -20.02 41.50 19.33
CA SER A 25 -19.98 41.31 17.88
C SER A 25 -18.54 41.51 17.35
N ASN A 26 -18.16 40.98 16.18
CA ASN A 26 -18.09 41.73 14.89
C ASN A 26 -16.64 41.68 14.34
N GLU A 27 -16.25 41.69 13.06
CA GLU A 27 -16.81 41.69 11.69
C GLU A 27 -15.73 41.00 10.82
N GLY A 28 -15.93 40.48 9.61
CA GLY A 28 -16.89 40.85 8.58
C GLY A 28 -16.31 41.88 7.60
N ARG A 29 -16.32 41.49 6.31
CA ARG A 29 -16.55 42.34 5.11
C ARG A 29 -15.41 43.29 4.71
N GLY A 30 -15.18 43.64 3.46
CA GLY A 30 -15.82 43.53 2.14
C GLY A 30 -14.91 44.37 1.20
N LEU A 31 -15.02 44.52 -0.11
CA LEU A 31 -16.02 44.38 -1.17
C LEU A 31 -15.19 44.12 -2.46
N TRP A 32 -15.73 43.76 -3.63
CA TRP A 32 -16.37 44.64 -4.62
C TRP A 32 -17.30 43.82 -5.54
N GLU A 33 -18.45 44.40 -5.88
CA GLU A 33 -19.50 43.93 -6.80
C GLU A 33 -19.24 44.36 -8.26
N ALA A 34 -19.81 43.61 -9.23
CA ALA A 34 -20.65 44.11 -10.34
C ALA A 34 -21.21 42.96 -11.23
N ASP A 35 -22.48 42.60 -11.00
CA ASP A 35 -23.64 42.48 -11.93
C ASP A 35 -23.47 42.39 -13.48
N LEU A 36 -24.04 41.34 -14.13
CA LEU A 36 -25.29 41.34 -14.95
C LEU A 36 -25.48 40.11 -15.89
N ASP A 37 -26.61 39.41 -15.69
CA ASP A 37 -27.56 38.67 -16.56
C ASP A 37 -27.26 38.15 -17.99
N GLY A 38 -27.82 36.96 -18.29
CA GLY A 38 -28.05 36.45 -19.65
C GLY A 38 -28.68 35.04 -19.76
N LEU A 39 -29.97 34.93 -19.45
CA LEU A 39 -30.88 33.77 -19.57
C LEU A 39 -31.23 33.43 -21.03
N VAL A 40 -31.20 32.15 -21.48
CA VAL A 40 -32.07 31.64 -22.58
C VAL A 40 -32.45 30.15 -22.40
N THR A 41 -33.74 29.91 -22.61
CA THR A 41 -34.58 28.71 -22.52
C THR A 41 -34.57 27.84 -23.80
N ALA A 42 -34.91 26.56 -23.64
CA ALA A 42 -35.40 25.69 -24.72
C ALA A 42 -36.94 25.75 -24.82
N ASP A 43 -37.47 25.94 -26.03
CA ASP A 43 -38.66 25.25 -26.57
C ASP A 43 -38.88 25.66 -28.05
N GLY A 44 -39.31 24.70 -28.87
CA GLY A 44 -39.23 24.75 -30.32
C GLY A 44 -40.39 25.39 -31.09
N ALA A 45 -40.20 25.48 -32.42
CA ALA A 45 -41.23 25.35 -33.46
C ALA A 45 -40.60 25.53 -34.86
N ASN A 46 -40.63 24.45 -35.63
CA ASN A 46 -41.21 24.28 -36.98
C ASN A 46 -40.89 25.24 -38.15
N GLU A 47 -40.62 24.58 -39.28
CA GLU A 47 -40.73 24.94 -40.72
C GLU A 47 -39.68 25.88 -41.35
N ASP A 48 -38.80 25.32 -42.19
CA ASP A 48 -38.98 25.48 -43.63
C ASP A 48 -38.29 24.34 -44.41
N SER A 49 -39.02 23.92 -45.43
CA SER A 49 -38.79 22.91 -46.44
C SER A 49 -37.62 23.22 -47.39
N THR A 50 -36.96 22.17 -47.90
CA THR A 50 -36.72 21.98 -49.35
C THR A 50 -36.23 20.57 -49.63
N SER A 51 -37.08 19.84 -50.35
CA SER A 51 -36.85 18.57 -51.04
C SER A 51 -35.63 18.56 -51.95
N VAL A 52 -34.96 17.42 -52.15
CA VAL A 52 -34.98 16.65 -53.42
C VAL A 52 -34.58 15.20 -53.13
N ASP A 53 -35.43 14.30 -53.63
CA ASP A 53 -35.32 12.86 -53.72
C ASP A 53 -34.60 12.49 -55.04
N THR A 54 -33.61 11.59 -55.01
CA THR A 54 -33.29 10.73 -56.16
C THR A 54 -32.73 9.38 -55.72
N SER A 55 -33.59 8.38 -55.77
CA SER A 55 -33.27 6.98 -56.00
C SER A 55 -32.55 6.75 -57.33
N ALA A 56 -31.53 5.88 -57.37
CA ALA A 56 -31.27 4.95 -58.48
C ALA A 56 -30.27 3.86 -58.08
N GLN A 57 -30.61 2.64 -58.48
CA GLN A 57 -30.09 1.33 -58.12
C GLN A 57 -28.94 0.83 -59.03
N ASN A 58 -28.46 -0.37 -58.67
CA ASN A 58 -27.78 -1.43 -59.47
C ASN A 58 -26.23 -1.49 -59.42
N ASP A 59 -25.56 -2.63 -59.15
CA ASP A 59 -25.99 -4.00 -58.82
C ASP A 59 -24.76 -4.91 -58.51
N LEU A 60 -24.99 -6.03 -57.78
CA LEU A 60 -24.21 -7.31 -57.66
C LEU A 60 -22.91 -7.35 -56.79
N ALA A 61 -22.67 -8.27 -55.83
CA ALA A 61 -23.38 -9.50 -55.39
C ALA A 61 -22.87 -10.07 -54.01
N THR A 62 -23.81 -10.65 -53.21
CA THR A 62 -23.76 -11.85 -52.29
C THR A 62 -22.80 -11.89 -51.07
N ALA A 63 -23.13 -12.41 -49.86
CA ALA A 63 -24.29 -13.15 -49.32
C ALA A 63 -24.35 -13.17 -47.75
N ASP A 64 -25.57 -13.43 -47.24
CA ASP A 64 -26.05 -14.05 -45.98
C ASP A 64 -25.78 -13.48 -44.56
N VAL A 65 -26.84 -12.91 -43.97
CA VAL A 65 -27.17 -12.96 -42.53
C VAL A 65 -28.69 -13.20 -42.42
N ALA A 66 -29.10 -14.24 -41.70
CA ALA A 66 -30.51 -14.58 -41.46
C ALA A 66 -30.85 -14.55 -39.96
N ASP A 67 -31.81 -13.69 -39.65
CA ASP A 67 -33.00 -13.86 -38.80
C ASP A 67 -32.92 -14.19 -37.30
N VAL A 68 -33.51 -13.23 -36.56
CA VAL A 68 -34.10 -13.31 -35.21
C VAL A 68 -35.46 -14.04 -35.27
N PRO A 69 -35.95 -14.61 -34.16
CA PRO A 69 -37.29 -14.22 -33.71
C PRO A 69 -37.47 -14.06 -32.19
N GLU A 70 -38.60 -13.44 -31.87
CA GLU A 70 -39.05 -12.75 -30.65
C GLU A 70 -39.54 -13.62 -29.47
N ALA A 71 -39.47 -13.00 -28.27
CA ALA A 71 -40.44 -12.92 -27.15
C ALA A 71 -41.24 -14.14 -26.63
N VAL A 72 -41.12 -14.40 -25.31
CA VAL A 72 -42.11 -14.91 -24.32
C VAL A 72 -41.44 -14.81 -22.94
N ASP A 73 -42.05 -14.59 -21.77
CA ASP A 73 -43.32 -14.07 -21.25
C ASP A 73 -43.01 -13.84 -19.76
N ALA A 74 -43.43 -12.72 -19.19
CA ALA A 74 -43.22 -12.41 -17.78
C ALA A 74 -44.45 -12.86 -16.99
N GLN A 75 -44.30 -13.86 -16.11
CA GLN A 75 -45.28 -14.11 -15.05
C GLN A 75 -44.67 -14.85 -13.84
N SER A 76 -44.63 -14.11 -12.73
CA SER A 76 -44.60 -14.45 -11.30
C SER A 76 -44.09 -15.82 -10.83
N ILE A 77 -43.09 -15.79 -9.94
CA ILE A 77 -43.00 -16.67 -8.75
C ILE A 77 -42.38 -15.84 -7.62
N ASP A 78 -42.94 -16.01 -6.42
CA ASP A 78 -42.73 -15.23 -5.21
C ASP A 78 -41.27 -15.18 -4.73
N ASP A 79 -40.76 -13.97 -4.54
CA ASP A 79 -39.54 -13.68 -3.77
C ASP A 79 -39.77 -14.10 -2.30
N VAL A 80 -39.09 -15.16 -1.85
CA VAL A 80 -38.85 -15.36 -0.42
C VAL A 80 -37.56 -14.63 -0.08
N LEU A 81 -37.71 -13.46 0.53
CA LEU A 81 -36.61 -12.70 1.14
C LEU A 81 -36.04 -13.48 2.33
N ASP A 82 -34.73 -13.71 2.34
CA ASP A 82 -33.93 -13.92 3.55
C ASP A 82 -33.25 -12.58 3.91
N ASP A 83 -33.07 -12.33 5.21
CA ASP A 83 -32.79 -11.07 5.91
C ASP A 83 -31.38 -10.47 5.64
N SER A 84 -30.76 -10.83 4.51
CA SER A 84 -29.39 -10.46 4.16
C SER A 84 -29.20 -9.79 2.78
N GLY A 85 -30.22 -9.75 1.91
CA GLY A 85 -30.24 -8.85 0.75
C GLY A 85 -29.14 -9.01 -0.32
N VAL A 86 -28.66 -10.23 -0.62
CA VAL A 86 -27.67 -10.50 -1.69
C VAL A 86 -28.24 -11.48 -2.72
N ILE A 87 -28.03 -11.20 -4.01
CA ILE A 87 -28.44 -12.06 -5.14
C ILE A 87 -27.41 -13.19 -5.30
N VAL A 88 -27.85 -14.45 -5.33
CA VAL A 88 -27.04 -15.62 -5.68
C VAL A 88 -27.57 -16.21 -6.99
N PRO A 89 -26.74 -16.49 -8.01
CA PRO A 89 -27.21 -17.17 -9.21
C PRO A 89 -27.42 -18.66 -8.96
N ASP A 90 -28.57 -19.17 -9.40
CA ASP A 90 -28.96 -20.58 -9.35
C ASP A 90 -28.13 -21.41 -10.34
N ALA A 91 -27.55 -22.51 -9.84
CA ALA A 91 -26.70 -23.42 -10.61
C ALA A 91 -27.58 -24.41 -11.40
N GLY A 92 -27.70 -24.19 -12.70
CA GLY A 92 -28.33 -25.12 -13.63
C GLY A 92 -27.45 -26.34 -13.94
N ASP A 93 -27.98 -27.51 -13.60
CA ASP A 93 -27.91 -28.83 -14.27
C ASP A 93 -26.68 -29.15 -15.16
N VAL A 94 -25.78 -30.01 -14.64
CA VAL A 94 -24.84 -30.80 -15.45
C VAL A 94 -25.04 -32.28 -15.12
N THR A 95 -25.61 -33.02 -16.07
CA THR A 95 -25.77 -34.48 -16.01
C THR A 95 -24.50 -35.23 -16.45
N GLU A 96 -24.09 -36.22 -15.64
CA GLU A 96 -23.24 -37.39 -15.95
C GLU A 96 -21.75 -37.12 -16.34
N THR A 97 -20.69 -37.76 -15.83
CA THR A 97 -20.44 -38.96 -15.02
C THR A 97 -19.05 -38.84 -14.36
N GLY A 98 -18.91 -39.17 -13.07
CA GLY A 98 -17.60 -39.37 -12.43
C GLY A 98 -17.63 -39.06 -10.93
N GLU A 99 -17.41 -40.06 -10.09
CA GLU A 99 -17.45 -39.97 -8.63
C GLU A 99 -16.46 -38.91 -8.09
N GLN A 100 -16.98 -37.83 -7.51
CA GLN A 100 -16.28 -36.98 -6.54
C GLN A 100 -17.12 -36.93 -5.27
N GLN A 101 -16.48 -37.19 -4.14
CA GLN A 101 -17.10 -37.14 -2.82
C GLN A 101 -17.29 -35.68 -2.41
N ASP A 102 -18.50 -35.40 -1.91
CA ASP A 102 -18.88 -34.20 -1.16
C ASP A 102 -17.83 -33.87 -0.08
N MET A 103 -17.28 -32.65 -0.10
CA MET A 103 -16.71 -32.03 1.10
C MET A 103 -17.71 -30.98 1.58
N ASP A 104 -18.34 -31.27 2.72
CA ASP A 104 -19.08 -30.30 3.51
C ASP A 104 -18.20 -29.08 3.79
N ILE A 105 -18.73 -27.88 3.53
CA ILE A 105 -18.15 -26.61 3.98
C ILE A 105 -18.29 -26.57 5.51
N VAL A 106 -17.16 -26.63 6.22
CA VAL A 106 -17.10 -26.50 7.68
C VAL A 106 -16.94 -25.03 8.07
N ASP A 107 -17.76 -24.57 9.01
CA ASP A 107 -17.82 -23.20 9.51
C ASP A 107 -16.51 -22.78 10.20
N ALA A 108 -16.17 -21.49 10.14
CA ALA A 108 -14.96 -20.91 10.72
C ALA A 108 -14.98 -20.96 12.27
N GLY A 109 -14.61 -22.11 12.83
CA GLY A 109 -14.56 -22.34 14.28
C GLY A 109 -13.86 -23.63 14.73
N ASP A 110 -13.50 -24.54 13.83
CA ASP A 110 -12.83 -25.79 14.19
C ASP A 110 -11.30 -25.62 14.29
N VAL A 111 -10.79 -25.60 15.52
CA VAL A 111 -9.37 -25.85 15.78
C VAL A 111 -9.12 -27.35 15.60
N VAL A 112 -8.43 -27.69 14.52
CA VAL A 112 -8.03 -29.07 14.21
C VAL A 112 -7.06 -29.57 15.29
N VAL A 113 -7.44 -30.64 15.99
CA VAL A 113 -6.58 -31.30 16.98
C VAL A 113 -5.83 -32.44 16.29
N ILE A 114 -4.51 -32.29 16.14
CA ILE A 114 -3.63 -33.39 15.71
C ILE A 114 -3.76 -34.53 16.75
N PRO A 115 -4.05 -35.78 16.36
CA PRO A 115 -4.05 -36.90 17.30
C PRO A 115 -2.69 -36.96 18.01
N PRO A 116 -2.63 -36.96 19.36
CA PRO A 116 -1.34 -36.89 20.05
C PRO A 116 -0.51 -38.16 19.85
N GLU A 117 -1.16 -39.29 19.51
CA GLU A 117 -0.52 -40.59 19.35
C GLU A 117 -0.65 -41.09 17.90
N CYS A 118 0.40 -41.74 17.40
CA CYS A 118 0.48 -42.31 16.06
C CYS A 118 1.34 -43.59 16.04
N VAL A 119 1.17 -44.42 15.02
CA VAL A 119 2.10 -45.52 14.69
C VAL A 119 2.71 -45.41 13.29
N ALA A 120 2.20 -44.52 12.44
CA ALA A 120 2.74 -44.20 11.12
C ALA A 120 2.46 -42.73 10.74
N ASP A 121 3.22 -42.18 9.79
CA ASP A 121 3.12 -40.77 9.38
C ASP A 121 1.74 -40.43 8.79
N GLU A 122 1.09 -41.39 8.11
CA GLU A 122 -0.23 -41.22 7.50
C GLU A 122 -1.36 -41.04 8.52
N GLU A 123 -1.13 -41.42 9.78
CA GLU A 123 -2.10 -41.26 10.88
C GLU A 123 -2.04 -39.86 11.51
N CYS A 124 -1.05 -39.05 11.11
CA CYS A 124 -0.88 -37.67 11.55
C CYS A 124 -1.54 -36.64 10.61
N GLY A 125 -2.35 -37.05 9.61
CA GLY A 125 -3.05 -36.16 8.66
C GLY A 125 -4.47 -35.77 9.09
N LEU A 126 -5.18 -34.80 8.49
CA LEU A 126 -4.87 -33.70 7.56
C LEU A 126 -5.79 -32.54 7.97
N GLY A 127 -5.22 -31.41 8.37
CA GLY A 127 -5.96 -30.17 8.59
C GLY A 127 -5.34 -29.08 7.73
N GLU A 128 -6.16 -28.30 7.03
CA GLU A 128 -5.81 -27.25 6.06
C GLU A 128 -4.94 -26.09 6.60
N LEU A 129 -4.34 -26.24 7.79
CA LEU A 129 -3.59 -25.21 8.51
C LEU A 129 -2.12 -25.56 8.78
N ILE A 130 -1.57 -26.58 8.12
CA ILE A 130 -0.12 -26.82 8.16
C ILE A 130 0.54 -25.94 7.11
N ALA A 131 1.53 -25.14 7.51
CA ALA A 131 2.29 -24.30 6.59
C ALA A 131 2.89 -25.17 5.45
N PRO A 132 2.89 -24.71 4.20
CA PRO A 132 3.07 -25.53 3.00
C PRO A 132 4.44 -26.22 2.88
N CYS A 133 5.40 -25.86 3.73
CA CYS A 133 6.71 -26.51 3.85
C CYS A 133 6.93 -27.27 5.15
N TYR A 134 5.86 -27.80 5.71
CA TYR A 134 5.88 -28.64 6.88
C TYR A 134 5.04 -29.88 6.65
N VAL A 135 5.55 -31.03 7.10
CA VAL A 135 4.88 -32.32 6.99
C VAL A 135 4.71 -32.93 8.38
N PRO A 136 3.55 -33.51 8.68
CA PRO A 136 3.36 -34.25 9.91
C PRO A 136 4.10 -35.59 9.81
N VAL A 137 4.86 -35.94 10.85
CA VAL A 137 5.61 -37.20 10.96
C VAL A 137 5.42 -37.82 12.34
N CYS A 138 5.37 -39.14 12.38
CA CYS A 138 5.25 -39.92 13.59
C CYS A 138 6.63 -40.24 14.16
N VAL A 139 6.96 -39.63 15.30
CA VAL A 139 8.25 -39.84 15.98
C VAL A 139 7.98 -40.36 17.38
N ASP A 140 8.50 -41.55 17.69
CA ASP A 140 8.35 -42.22 19.00
C ASP A 140 6.90 -42.34 19.49
N GLY A 141 5.96 -42.55 18.56
CA GLY A 141 4.55 -42.73 18.85
C GLY A 141 3.75 -41.44 19.02
N MET A 142 4.35 -40.28 18.75
CA MET A 142 3.73 -38.96 18.85
C MET A 142 3.79 -38.22 17.50
N CYS A 143 2.72 -37.54 17.11
CA CYS A 143 2.74 -36.71 15.91
C CYS A 143 3.56 -35.43 16.14
N GLN A 144 4.51 -35.17 15.25
CA GLN A 144 5.35 -33.97 15.24
C GLN A 144 5.24 -33.27 13.88
N ILE A 145 5.44 -31.96 13.86
CA ILE A 145 5.49 -31.17 12.62
C ILE A 145 6.96 -30.91 12.30
N ASN A 146 7.45 -31.49 11.21
CA ASN A 146 8.82 -31.32 10.76
C ASN A 146 8.86 -30.48 9.47
N PRO A 147 9.96 -29.74 9.21
CA PRO A 147 10.15 -29.11 7.91
C PRO A 147 10.15 -30.17 6.80
N ALA A 148 9.44 -29.87 5.72
CA ALA A 148 9.55 -30.62 4.48
C ALA A 148 11.00 -30.54 3.95
N ALA A 149 11.44 -31.58 3.25
CA ALA A 149 12.77 -31.58 2.65
C ALA A 149 12.89 -30.48 1.59
N ASP A 150 14.06 -29.85 1.48
CA ASP A 150 14.30 -28.86 0.43
C ASP A 150 14.05 -29.47 -0.95
N GLY A 151 13.33 -28.74 -1.82
CA GLY A 151 12.89 -29.21 -3.14
C GLY A 151 11.57 -30.00 -3.12
N SER A 152 10.93 -30.17 -1.97
CA SER A 152 9.55 -30.67 -1.92
C SER A 152 8.60 -29.65 -2.55
N LEU A 153 7.62 -30.12 -3.34
CA LEU A 153 6.59 -29.26 -3.92
C LEU A 153 5.74 -28.65 -2.80
N CYS A 154 5.42 -27.38 -2.96
CA CYS A 154 4.55 -26.63 -2.08
C CYS A 154 3.78 -25.59 -2.92
N ASP A 155 2.96 -24.77 -2.28
CA ASP A 155 2.25 -23.65 -2.92
C ASP A 155 2.44 -22.45 -1.98
N ASP A 156 3.07 -21.37 -2.47
CA ASP A 156 3.28 -20.15 -1.69
C ASP A 156 2.10 -19.16 -1.78
N SER A 157 1.04 -19.56 -2.49
CA SER A 157 -0.18 -18.81 -2.78
C SER A 157 0.08 -17.50 -3.55
N ASP A 158 1.28 -17.34 -4.12
CA ASP A 158 1.58 -16.28 -5.06
C ASP A 158 1.32 -16.77 -6.48
N TRP A 159 0.31 -16.22 -7.14
CA TRP A 159 -0.02 -16.60 -8.52
C TRP A 159 1.07 -16.18 -9.51
N CYS A 160 2.00 -15.33 -9.10
CA CYS A 160 3.12 -14.83 -9.90
C CYS A 160 4.40 -15.62 -9.73
N THR A 161 4.34 -16.75 -9.05
CA THR A 161 5.42 -17.72 -8.97
C THR A 161 4.96 -19.06 -9.56
N ALA A 162 5.94 -19.84 -10.01
CA ALA A 162 5.72 -21.19 -10.51
C ALA A 162 6.80 -22.13 -9.99
N SER A 163 6.48 -23.42 -9.99
CA SER A 163 7.38 -24.49 -9.54
C SER A 163 7.81 -24.34 -8.08
N ASP A 164 6.88 -23.96 -7.21
CA ASP A 164 7.16 -23.64 -5.81
C ASP A 164 7.71 -24.82 -5.04
N GLN A 165 8.80 -24.54 -4.34
CA GLN A 165 9.57 -25.54 -3.63
C GLN A 165 9.96 -25.05 -2.25
N CYS A 166 10.03 -25.99 -1.32
CA CYS A 166 10.53 -25.71 0.01
C CYS A 166 12.02 -25.43 -0.02
N VAL A 167 12.41 -24.31 0.59
CA VAL A 167 13.81 -23.95 0.84
C VAL A 167 13.92 -23.45 2.27
N GLY A 168 14.53 -24.24 3.15
CA GLY A 168 14.73 -23.87 4.55
C GLY A 168 13.43 -23.72 5.35
N GLY A 169 12.38 -24.48 4.99
CA GLY A 169 11.07 -24.43 5.65
C GLY A 169 10.14 -23.31 5.16
N VAL A 170 10.53 -22.56 4.13
CA VAL A 170 9.70 -21.55 3.46
C VAL A 170 9.35 -22.05 2.07
N CYS A 171 8.08 -21.90 1.66
CA CYS A 171 7.68 -22.17 0.28
C CYS A 171 8.04 -20.96 -0.57
N SER A 172 8.78 -21.18 -1.65
CA SER A 172 9.19 -20.13 -2.58
C SER A 172 9.15 -20.68 -3.99
N GLY A 173 8.45 -19.99 -4.87
CA GLY A 173 8.50 -20.27 -6.31
C GLY A 173 9.49 -19.44 -7.10
N ILE A 174 9.58 -19.79 -8.39
CA ILE A 174 10.33 -19.05 -9.40
C ILE A 174 9.36 -18.02 -9.97
N ALA A 175 9.74 -16.74 -9.93
CA ALA A 175 8.92 -15.67 -10.50
C ALA A 175 8.57 -15.98 -11.97
N THR A 176 7.28 -15.87 -12.30
CA THR A 176 6.77 -16.00 -13.65
C THR A 176 7.32 -14.87 -14.50
N ASP A 177 7.98 -15.25 -15.60
CA ASP A 177 8.56 -14.31 -16.55
C ASP A 177 7.46 -13.78 -17.48
N CYS A 178 7.07 -12.53 -17.28
CA CYS A 178 6.09 -11.84 -18.11
C CYS A 178 6.73 -10.93 -19.17
N ASP A 179 8.05 -10.99 -19.39
CA ASP A 179 8.72 -10.17 -20.39
C ASP A 179 8.28 -10.56 -21.82
N ASP A 180 7.55 -9.68 -22.51
CA ASP A 180 7.15 -9.90 -23.91
C ASP A 180 8.22 -9.46 -24.93
N ASN A 181 9.38 -9.04 -24.43
CA ASN A 181 10.50 -8.45 -25.17
C ASN A 181 10.13 -7.18 -25.94
N ASN A 182 9.03 -6.51 -25.58
CA ASN A 182 8.67 -5.22 -26.12
C ASN A 182 9.06 -4.11 -25.12
N PRO A 183 10.05 -3.25 -25.43
CA PRO A 183 10.44 -2.16 -24.54
C PRO A 183 9.34 -1.09 -24.37
N CYS A 184 8.27 -1.16 -25.16
CA CYS A 184 7.12 -0.26 -25.12
C CYS A 184 5.92 -0.80 -24.36
N THR A 185 6.13 -1.82 -23.54
CA THR A 185 5.17 -2.33 -22.57
C THR A 185 5.81 -2.37 -21.19
N VAL A 186 4.99 -2.22 -20.17
CA VAL A 186 5.37 -2.55 -18.79
C VAL A 186 4.74 -3.89 -18.46
N ASP A 187 5.60 -4.87 -18.24
CA ASP A 187 5.20 -6.24 -17.98
C ASP A 187 4.92 -6.44 -16.50
N VAL A 188 3.69 -6.83 -16.19
CA VAL A 188 3.22 -7.05 -14.83
C VAL A 188 2.53 -8.40 -14.78
N CYS A 189 3.01 -9.24 -13.87
CA CYS A 189 2.23 -10.40 -13.47
C CYS A 189 1.13 -9.96 -12.49
N VAL A 190 -0.11 -10.38 -12.76
CA VAL A 190 -1.26 -10.03 -11.93
C VAL A 190 -1.39 -11.04 -10.79
N SER A 191 -1.26 -10.54 -9.55
CA SER A 191 -1.13 -11.38 -8.35
C SER A 191 -2.37 -12.20 -7.95
N ASN A 192 -3.51 -12.02 -8.60
CA ASN A 192 -4.75 -12.74 -8.28
C ASN A 192 -5.06 -13.91 -9.22
N ASP A 193 -4.44 -13.97 -10.40
CA ASP A 193 -4.68 -15.02 -11.40
C ASP A 193 -3.43 -15.47 -12.15
N GLY A 194 -2.27 -14.84 -11.90
CA GLY A 194 -0.99 -15.20 -12.50
C GLY A 194 -0.87 -14.84 -13.98
N SER A 195 -1.82 -14.07 -14.51
CA SER A 195 -1.79 -13.64 -15.90
C SER A 195 -0.71 -12.57 -16.13
N CYS A 196 -0.11 -12.58 -17.32
CA CYS A 196 0.79 -11.51 -17.75
C CYS A 196 -0.02 -10.40 -18.42
N GLN A 197 0.13 -9.17 -17.91
CA GLN A 197 -0.37 -7.96 -18.54
C GLN A 197 0.80 -7.11 -19.04
N HIS A 198 0.62 -6.54 -20.22
CA HIS A 198 1.61 -5.70 -20.91
C HIS A 198 1.01 -4.31 -21.12
N ASP A 199 1.28 -3.38 -20.21
CA ASP A 199 0.68 -2.04 -20.26
C ASP A 199 1.44 -1.12 -21.22
N THR A 200 0.79 -0.82 -22.35
CA THR A 200 1.31 0.06 -23.40
C THR A 200 1.32 1.55 -23.04
N VAL A 201 0.51 1.98 -22.06
CA VAL A 201 0.36 3.38 -21.67
C VAL A 201 1.42 3.78 -20.66
N ALA A 202 1.74 2.87 -19.73
CA ALA A 202 2.78 3.08 -18.73
C ALA A 202 4.18 3.29 -19.33
N ALA A 203 4.43 2.75 -20.53
CA ALA A 203 5.68 2.90 -21.26
C ALA A 203 5.70 4.10 -22.24
N ASN A 204 4.65 4.91 -22.34
CA ASN A 204 4.66 6.06 -23.26
C ASN A 204 5.81 7.02 -22.91
N GLN A 205 6.52 7.48 -23.94
CA GLN A 205 7.72 8.34 -23.82
C GLN A 205 8.98 7.66 -23.25
N VAL A 206 8.95 6.35 -23.01
CA VAL A 206 10.17 5.57 -22.75
C VAL A 206 11.02 5.56 -24.02
N VAL A 207 12.33 5.77 -23.87
CA VAL A 207 13.29 5.70 -24.97
C VAL A 207 13.40 4.25 -25.43
N CYS A 208 13.24 4.04 -26.74
CA CYS A 208 13.34 2.75 -27.39
C CYS A 208 14.16 2.88 -28.68
N ASP A 209 14.28 1.81 -29.47
CA ASP A 209 14.90 1.82 -30.79
C ASP A 209 13.92 1.14 -31.76
N ASP A 210 13.42 1.87 -32.75
CA ASP A 210 12.45 1.35 -33.72
C ASP A 210 13.12 0.56 -34.86
N GLY A 211 14.46 0.51 -34.85
CA GLY A 211 15.29 -0.17 -35.83
C GLY A 211 15.42 0.58 -37.16
N ASP A 212 14.76 1.72 -37.33
CA ASP A 212 14.93 2.57 -38.51
C ASP A 212 16.10 3.54 -38.27
N THR A 213 17.17 3.39 -39.04
CA THR A 213 18.31 4.31 -38.92
C THR A 213 17.99 5.73 -39.40
N CYS A 214 16.86 5.92 -40.09
CA CYS A 214 16.38 7.21 -40.60
C CYS A 214 15.34 7.88 -39.70
N THR A 215 15.15 7.39 -38.49
CA THR A 215 14.42 8.08 -37.43
C THR A 215 15.40 8.56 -36.36
N THR A 216 14.95 9.53 -35.57
CA THR A 216 15.67 10.06 -34.42
C THR A 216 14.66 10.25 -33.29
N ASN A 217 15.14 10.20 -32.05
CA ASN A 217 14.32 10.43 -30.86
C ASN A 217 13.19 9.40 -30.72
N ASP A 218 13.53 8.14 -30.91
CA ASP A 218 12.63 6.99 -30.82
C ASP A 218 12.04 6.87 -29.42
N VAL A 219 10.71 6.92 -29.38
CA VAL A 219 9.95 6.83 -28.14
C VAL A 219 8.76 5.91 -28.31
N CYS A 220 8.39 5.27 -27.22
CA CYS A 220 7.21 4.45 -27.17
C CYS A 220 5.95 5.34 -27.26
N LEU A 221 5.08 5.00 -28.21
CA LEU A 221 3.77 5.60 -28.38
C LEU A 221 2.72 4.50 -28.58
N ASN A 222 1.87 4.31 -27.58
CA ASN A 222 0.80 3.31 -27.56
C ASN A 222 1.31 1.88 -27.87
N GLY A 223 2.39 1.48 -27.22
CA GLY A 223 2.94 0.11 -27.35
C GLY A 223 3.83 -0.12 -28.57
N VAL A 224 4.06 0.91 -29.39
CA VAL A 224 4.92 0.85 -30.57
C VAL A 224 6.09 1.80 -30.39
N CYS A 225 7.30 1.31 -30.63
CA CYS A 225 8.46 2.18 -30.73
C CYS A 225 8.44 2.92 -32.06
N ALA A 226 8.47 4.25 -32.04
CA ALA A 226 8.52 5.06 -33.25
C ALA A 226 9.34 6.32 -33.01
N GLY A 227 10.18 6.67 -33.98
CA GLY A 227 10.95 7.91 -33.97
C GLY A 227 10.42 9.00 -34.90
N THR A 228 11.05 10.17 -34.78
CA THR A 228 10.83 11.31 -35.68
C THR A 228 11.67 11.14 -36.93
N PRO A 229 11.09 11.22 -38.15
CA PRO A 229 11.85 11.09 -39.39
C PRO A 229 13.01 12.09 -39.48
N LEU A 230 14.20 11.61 -39.80
CA LEU A 230 15.39 12.42 -40.01
C LEU A 230 15.20 13.33 -41.23
N VAL A 231 15.12 14.64 -41.00
CA VAL A 231 15.00 15.63 -42.08
C VAL A 231 16.39 15.92 -42.65
N CYS A 232 16.63 15.40 -43.85
CA CYS A 232 17.83 15.71 -44.63
C CYS A 232 17.51 16.86 -45.58
N GLN A 233 18.00 18.06 -45.27
CA GLN A 233 17.95 19.23 -46.15
C GLN A 233 19.30 19.95 -46.10
N ASP A 234 19.98 20.10 -47.25
CA ASP A 234 21.25 20.84 -47.33
C ASP A 234 21.09 22.27 -47.89
N ALA A 235 19.85 22.67 -48.18
CA ALA A 235 19.48 23.93 -48.81
C ALA A 235 20.06 24.16 -50.22
N ASN A 236 20.59 23.10 -50.86
CA ASN A 236 20.99 23.12 -52.25
C ASN A 236 19.82 22.65 -53.13
N PRO A 237 19.23 23.52 -53.99
CA PRO A 237 18.18 23.08 -54.90
C PRO A 237 18.65 22.06 -55.96
N CYS A 238 19.97 21.87 -56.08
CA CYS A 238 20.59 20.94 -57.02
C CYS A 238 21.05 19.61 -56.41
N THR A 239 20.44 19.21 -55.30
CA THR A 239 20.55 17.87 -54.73
C THR A 239 19.17 17.30 -54.44
N VAL A 240 19.04 15.97 -54.57
CA VAL A 240 17.90 15.25 -54.04
C VAL A 240 18.29 14.72 -52.66
N ASP A 241 17.67 15.29 -51.64
CA ASP A 241 18.04 15.02 -50.26
C ASP A 241 17.22 13.85 -49.72
N SER A 242 17.90 12.86 -49.15
CA SER A 242 17.24 11.70 -48.54
C SER A 242 18.09 11.14 -47.40
N CYS A 243 17.47 10.32 -46.56
CA CYS A 243 18.21 9.55 -45.58
C CYS A 243 18.56 8.16 -46.14
N SER A 244 19.80 7.74 -45.97
CA SER A 244 20.26 6.39 -46.29
C SER A 244 19.87 5.41 -45.19
N THR A 245 18.90 4.54 -45.48
CA THR A 245 18.38 3.51 -44.56
C THR A 245 19.42 2.50 -44.09
N ASP A 246 20.55 2.39 -44.80
CA ASP A 246 21.65 1.49 -44.44
C ASP A 246 22.62 2.12 -43.42
N THR A 247 22.66 3.45 -43.33
CA THR A 247 23.68 4.16 -42.55
C THR A 247 23.13 5.18 -41.56
N GLY A 248 21.84 5.51 -41.64
CA GLY A 248 21.20 6.57 -40.85
C GLY A 248 21.79 7.96 -41.10
N LYS A 249 22.26 8.22 -42.32
CA LYS A 249 22.93 9.47 -42.68
C LYS A 249 22.25 10.13 -43.86
N CYS A 250 22.27 11.45 -43.84
CA CYS A 250 21.82 12.23 -44.98
C CYS A 250 22.73 12.00 -46.20
N VAL A 251 22.08 11.77 -47.33
CA VAL A 251 22.69 11.66 -48.65
C VAL A 251 22.06 12.72 -49.55
N PHE A 252 22.91 13.42 -50.28
CA PHE A 252 22.55 14.55 -51.13
C PHE A 252 22.92 14.19 -52.57
N ASP A 253 21.96 13.67 -53.33
CA ASP A 253 22.21 13.15 -54.68
C ASP A 253 22.19 14.27 -55.72
N ALA A 254 23.38 14.75 -56.05
CA ALA A 254 23.62 15.73 -57.11
C ALA A 254 23.23 15.23 -58.51
N ALA A 255 23.31 13.92 -58.78
CA ALA A 255 22.96 13.38 -60.08
C ALA A 255 21.44 13.29 -60.27
N GLY A 256 20.72 12.97 -59.18
CA GLY A 256 19.26 12.92 -59.13
C GLY A 256 18.57 14.24 -59.47
N ALA A 257 19.23 15.37 -59.19
CA ALA A 257 18.71 16.70 -59.49
C ALA A 257 19.05 17.20 -60.92
N ASN A 258 19.87 16.49 -61.70
CA ASN A 258 20.32 16.98 -63.00
C ASN A 258 19.15 17.32 -63.95
N GLY A 259 19.15 18.55 -64.48
CA GLY A 259 18.10 19.04 -65.36
C GLY A 259 16.84 19.56 -64.66
N MET A 260 16.76 19.49 -63.32
CA MET A 260 15.77 20.24 -62.55
C MET A 260 16.10 21.74 -62.63
N GLY A 261 15.06 22.57 -62.62
CA GLY A 261 15.21 24.02 -62.59
C GLY A 261 15.80 24.48 -61.27
N CYS A 262 16.72 25.42 -61.33
CA CYS A 262 17.31 26.09 -60.16
C CYS A 262 17.47 27.57 -60.47
N ASP A 263 17.97 28.33 -59.49
CA ASP A 263 18.31 29.74 -59.61
C ASP A 263 19.79 29.87 -59.25
N ASP A 264 20.60 30.44 -60.14
CA ASP A 264 22.03 30.67 -59.89
C ASP A 264 22.31 32.05 -59.30
N ASN A 265 21.25 32.76 -58.89
CA ASN A 265 21.26 34.12 -58.36
C ASN A 265 21.85 35.13 -59.36
N ASP A 266 21.86 34.79 -60.65
CA ASP A 266 22.15 35.74 -61.72
C ASP A 266 20.86 36.04 -62.50
N GLY A 267 20.22 37.18 -62.19
CA GLY A 267 19.05 37.66 -62.94
C GLY A 267 19.31 37.87 -64.44
N CYS A 268 20.55 37.73 -64.91
CA CYS A 268 20.93 37.73 -66.31
C CYS A 268 20.90 36.40 -67.04
N THR A 269 20.57 35.33 -66.35
CA THR A 269 20.43 33.99 -66.91
C THR A 269 19.01 33.51 -66.70
N ALA A 270 18.50 32.80 -67.71
CA ALA A 270 17.14 32.29 -67.70
C ALA A 270 17.11 30.83 -68.11
N GLY A 271 16.33 30.04 -67.38
CA GLY A 271 16.23 28.60 -67.57
C GLY A 271 17.42 27.86 -67.00
N ASP A 272 17.90 28.26 -65.82
CA ASP A 272 19.03 27.63 -65.13
C ASP A 272 18.66 26.21 -64.71
N VAL A 273 19.64 25.32 -64.82
CA VAL A 273 19.44 23.89 -64.57
C VAL A 273 20.55 23.32 -63.72
N CYS A 274 20.18 22.38 -62.87
CA CYS A 274 21.14 21.66 -62.06
C CYS A 274 22.04 20.78 -62.92
N LEU A 275 23.35 20.87 -62.70
CA LEU A 275 24.35 20.00 -63.30
C LEU A 275 25.43 19.66 -62.27
N ALA A 276 25.54 18.37 -61.94
CA ALA A 276 26.54 17.85 -61.01
C ALA A 276 26.57 18.58 -59.65
N GLY A 277 25.39 18.91 -59.11
CA GLY A 277 25.24 19.49 -57.78
C GLY A 277 25.38 21.02 -57.72
N ALA A 278 25.59 21.68 -58.86
CA ALA A 278 25.62 23.13 -58.98
C ALA A 278 24.52 23.61 -59.93
N CYS A 279 23.96 24.79 -59.64
CA CYS A 279 23.10 25.46 -60.60
C CYS A 279 23.97 25.99 -61.75
N SER A 280 23.74 25.49 -62.96
CA SER A 280 24.41 25.97 -64.16
C SER A 280 23.55 27.03 -64.84
N SER A 281 24.19 28.16 -65.12
CA SER A 281 23.57 29.30 -65.80
C SER A 281 22.93 28.88 -67.11
N GLY A 282 21.68 29.29 -67.28
CA GLY A 282 20.89 29.12 -68.47
C GLY A 282 21.30 30.09 -69.58
N SER A 283 20.34 30.46 -70.41
CA SER A 283 20.61 31.35 -71.54
C SER A 283 20.87 32.78 -71.05
N GLN A 284 22.01 33.35 -71.43
CA GLN A 284 22.32 34.75 -71.11
C GLN A 284 21.38 35.71 -71.85
N VAL A 285 20.65 36.53 -71.08
CA VAL A 285 19.60 37.43 -71.58
C VAL A 285 19.94 38.92 -71.40
N CYS A 286 21.05 39.27 -70.73
CA CYS A 286 21.43 40.65 -70.38
C CYS A 286 22.23 41.44 -71.42
N ALA A 287 21.74 41.60 -72.65
CA ALA A 287 22.16 42.75 -73.45
C ALA A 287 21.38 43.99 -72.98
N CYS A 288 22.05 44.98 -72.36
CA CYS A 288 21.41 46.19 -71.81
C CYS A 288 21.88 47.48 -72.50
N GLN A 289 20.99 48.47 -72.60
CA GLN A 289 21.28 49.83 -73.05
C GLN A 289 21.13 50.85 -71.91
N GLN A 290 20.37 50.50 -70.87
CA GLN A 290 20.08 51.30 -69.68
C GLN A 290 19.72 50.36 -68.52
N ASP A 291 19.77 50.85 -67.29
CA ASP A 291 19.55 50.02 -66.07
C ASP A 291 18.20 49.30 -66.07
N THR A 292 17.15 49.90 -66.67
CA THR A 292 15.82 49.26 -66.76
C THR A 292 15.76 48.05 -67.69
N ASP A 293 16.78 47.85 -68.51
CA ASP A 293 16.87 46.68 -69.38
C ASP A 293 17.44 45.46 -68.63
N CYS A 294 17.94 45.66 -67.41
CA CYS A 294 18.39 44.61 -66.53
C CYS A 294 17.19 43.96 -65.84
N PRO A 295 16.92 42.66 -66.08
CA PRO A 295 15.90 41.93 -65.35
C PRO A 295 16.29 41.89 -63.87
N ASP A 296 15.38 42.31 -63.01
CA ASP A 296 15.45 42.11 -61.57
C ASP A 296 14.65 40.83 -61.27
N ASP A 297 15.25 39.88 -60.55
CA ASP A 297 14.58 38.65 -60.13
C ASP A 297 13.57 38.90 -58.98
N GLY A 298 13.53 40.14 -58.47
CA GLY A 298 12.64 40.58 -57.41
C GLY A 298 13.15 40.22 -56.02
N ASP A 299 14.38 39.74 -55.89
CA ASP A 299 15.04 39.48 -54.61
C ASP A 299 15.89 40.69 -54.20
N LEU A 300 15.32 41.57 -53.38
CA LEU A 300 16.00 42.79 -52.90
C LEU A 300 17.28 42.51 -52.09
N CYS A 301 17.57 41.25 -51.74
CA CYS A 301 18.74 40.88 -50.96
C CYS A 301 20.00 40.70 -51.83
N ASN A 302 19.86 40.29 -53.09
CA ASN A 302 21.00 40.05 -54.00
C ASN A 302 21.54 41.36 -54.63
N GLY A 303 20.89 42.49 -54.37
CA GLY A 303 21.27 43.82 -54.85
C GLY A 303 20.62 44.20 -56.18
N THR A 304 20.57 45.50 -56.49
CA THR A 304 19.97 46.00 -57.72
C THR A 304 20.94 45.84 -58.89
N TYR A 305 20.44 45.27 -59.99
CA TYR A 305 21.19 45.15 -61.24
C TYR A 305 21.26 46.51 -61.97
N VAL A 306 22.47 46.90 -62.38
CA VAL A 306 22.75 48.12 -63.14
C VAL A 306 23.46 47.78 -64.45
N CYS A 307 23.19 48.56 -65.50
CA CYS A 307 23.81 48.34 -66.79
C CYS A 307 25.23 48.91 -66.77
N LYS A 308 26.22 48.03 -66.77
CA LYS A 308 27.64 48.41 -66.76
C LYS A 308 28.06 48.88 -68.14
N THR A 309 28.22 50.19 -68.30
CA THR A 309 28.63 50.80 -69.58
C THR A 309 30.15 50.80 -69.78
N ASP A 310 30.76 49.62 -69.71
CA ASP A 310 32.19 49.47 -69.98
C ASP A 310 32.42 49.12 -71.46
N GLY A 311 32.98 50.05 -72.22
CA GLY A 311 33.32 49.83 -73.64
C GLY A 311 32.19 50.18 -74.61
N ALA A 312 32.15 49.45 -75.73
CA ALA A 312 31.18 49.70 -76.81
C ALA A 312 29.77 49.25 -76.40
N PRO A 313 28.69 49.83 -76.97
CA PRO A 313 27.31 49.50 -76.58
C PRO A 313 26.92 48.02 -76.71
N GLU A 314 27.60 47.26 -77.57
CA GLU A 314 27.42 45.81 -77.71
C GLU A 314 28.12 44.97 -76.63
N THR A 315 28.93 45.58 -75.76
CA THR A 315 29.63 44.92 -74.64
C THR A 315 29.05 45.27 -73.28
N TRP A 316 27.99 46.08 -73.23
CA TRP A 316 27.32 46.43 -71.98
C TRP A 316 26.57 45.24 -71.42
N THR A 317 26.76 45.03 -70.12
CA THR A 317 26.23 43.87 -69.39
C THR A 317 25.64 44.36 -68.09
N CYS A 318 24.55 43.74 -67.65
CA CYS A 318 24.00 44.01 -66.33
C CYS A 318 24.89 43.36 -65.28
N VAL A 319 25.19 44.12 -64.23
CA VAL A 319 25.96 43.65 -63.07
C VAL A 319 25.25 44.11 -61.80
N VAL A 320 25.34 43.33 -60.73
CA VAL A 320 24.86 43.74 -59.41
C VAL A 320 25.69 44.93 -58.93
N ASP A 321 25.03 45.98 -58.43
CA ASP A 321 25.71 47.05 -57.67
C ASP A 321 26.06 46.53 -56.26
N PRO A 322 27.35 46.31 -55.92
CA PRO A 322 27.75 45.78 -54.63
C PRO A 322 27.32 46.66 -53.45
N ALA A 323 27.07 47.96 -53.67
CA ALA A 323 26.60 48.87 -52.63
C ALA A 323 25.14 48.64 -52.22
N THR A 324 24.40 47.88 -53.03
CA THR A 324 22.96 47.61 -52.84
C THR A 324 22.68 46.20 -52.31
N VAL A 325 23.69 45.33 -52.26
CA VAL A 325 23.56 43.97 -51.69
C VAL A 325 23.32 44.06 -50.19
N ILE A 326 22.28 43.37 -49.71
CA ILE A 326 21.90 43.40 -48.31
C ILE A 326 22.45 42.16 -47.61
N VAL A 327 23.46 42.38 -46.75
CA VAL A 327 24.04 41.33 -45.91
C VAL A 327 23.60 41.54 -44.47
N CYS A 328 22.90 40.55 -43.92
CA CYS A 328 22.45 40.59 -42.53
C CYS A 328 23.58 40.20 -41.57
N SER A 329 23.65 40.89 -40.42
CA SER A 329 24.62 40.55 -39.38
C SER A 329 24.31 39.18 -38.79
N PRO A 330 25.32 38.31 -38.59
CA PRO A 330 25.15 37.03 -37.91
C PRO A 330 24.94 37.18 -36.38
N ASP A 331 24.92 38.40 -35.85
CA ASP A 331 24.74 38.66 -34.42
C ASP A 331 23.41 38.10 -33.91
N GLY A 332 23.51 37.13 -32.99
CA GLY A 332 22.34 36.49 -32.38
C GLY A 332 21.77 35.32 -33.19
N ASP A 333 22.49 34.86 -34.21
CA ASP A 333 22.21 33.58 -34.86
C ASP A 333 22.45 32.41 -33.89
N THR A 334 21.50 31.48 -33.89
CA THR A 334 21.61 30.18 -33.22
C THR A 334 21.36 29.07 -34.25
N THR A 335 21.31 27.82 -33.81
CA THR A 335 20.87 26.71 -34.67
C THR A 335 19.41 26.86 -35.06
N CYS A 336 18.56 27.38 -34.18
CA CYS A 336 17.12 27.49 -34.39
C CYS A 336 16.65 28.85 -34.92
N LEU A 337 17.52 29.85 -34.94
CA LEU A 337 17.16 31.20 -35.32
C LEU A 337 18.28 31.82 -36.15
N LYS A 338 17.96 32.23 -37.38
CA LYS A 338 18.92 32.88 -38.29
C LYS A 338 18.43 34.27 -38.64
N ASN A 339 19.33 35.23 -38.76
CA ASN A 339 19.03 36.57 -39.23
C ASN A 339 19.17 36.62 -40.75
N LEU A 340 18.05 36.42 -41.45
CA LEU A 340 18.01 36.33 -42.90
C LEU A 340 17.41 37.59 -43.52
N CYS A 341 17.81 37.92 -44.73
CA CYS A 341 17.22 39.00 -45.51
C CYS A 341 15.92 38.50 -46.15
N ASP A 342 14.83 39.23 -45.97
CA ASP A 342 13.57 38.98 -46.65
C ASP A 342 13.64 39.49 -48.10
N LYS A 343 13.46 38.57 -49.06
CA LYS A 343 13.63 38.82 -50.50
C LYS A 343 12.71 39.92 -51.04
N LEU A 344 11.51 40.07 -50.49
CA LEU A 344 10.50 41.03 -50.98
C LEU A 344 10.68 42.43 -50.41
N THR A 345 11.25 42.53 -49.21
CA THR A 345 11.34 43.79 -48.46
C THR A 345 12.77 44.31 -48.31
N GLY A 346 13.79 43.46 -48.52
CA GLY A 346 15.19 43.77 -48.29
C GLY A 346 15.51 43.99 -46.81
N GLN A 347 14.63 43.59 -45.88
CA GLN A 347 14.84 43.79 -44.44
C GLN A 347 15.42 42.54 -43.80
N CYS A 348 16.45 42.73 -42.98
CA CYS A 348 16.98 41.66 -42.13
C CYS A 348 16.02 41.36 -40.98
N ALA A 349 15.59 40.11 -40.89
CA ALA A 349 14.70 39.65 -39.85
C ALA A 349 15.13 38.29 -39.29
N LYS A 350 14.89 38.12 -37.99
CA LYS A 350 15.07 36.84 -37.31
C LYS A 350 14.03 35.86 -37.85
N THR A 351 14.52 34.82 -38.50
CA THR A 351 13.72 33.79 -39.14
C THR A 351 13.95 32.47 -38.39
N PRO A 352 12.90 31.84 -37.85
CA PRO A 352 13.00 30.51 -37.26
C PRO A 352 13.47 29.47 -38.27
N SER A 353 14.37 28.60 -37.84
CA SER A 353 14.73 27.40 -38.57
C SER A 353 13.62 26.35 -38.44
N GLY A 354 13.61 25.35 -39.32
CA GLY A 354 12.60 24.28 -39.34
C GLY A 354 12.48 23.56 -38.00
N ALA A 355 11.26 23.15 -37.65
CA ALA A 355 11.03 22.34 -36.46
C ALA A 355 11.74 20.97 -36.59
N GLY A 356 12.27 20.44 -35.49
CA GLY A 356 12.94 19.13 -35.47
C GLY A 356 14.44 19.16 -35.82
N LEU A 357 14.99 20.32 -36.21
CA LEU A 357 16.45 20.48 -36.34
C LEU A 357 17.13 20.26 -34.98
N THR A 358 18.13 19.38 -34.96
CA THR A 358 18.90 19.08 -33.75
C THR A 358 19.63 20.33 -33.24
N CYS A 359 19.49 20.63 -31.97
CA CYS A 359 20.17 21.72 -31.30
C CYS A 359 20.61 21.29 -29.90
N ASP A 360 21.18 22.20 -29.11
CA ASP A 360 21.55 21.96 -27.71
C ASP A 360 21.07 23.18 -26.93
N ASP A 361 20.14 22.99 -25.99
CA ASP A 361 19.61 24.06 -25.14
C ASP A 361 20.51 24.32 -23.91
N VAL A 362 21.64 23.60 -23.83
CA VAL A 362 22.67 23.63 -22.79
C VAL A 362 22.17 23.07 -21.45
N ASN A 363 20.94 22.56 -21.40
CA ASN A 363 20.38 21.94 -20.21
C ASN A 363 20.64 20.43 -20.23
N ALA A 364 21.57 19.97 -19.41
CA ALA A 364 21.87 18.54 -19.29
C ALA A 364 20.70 17.68 -18.76
N CYS A 365 19.61 18.31 -18.30
CA CYS A 365 18.37 17.66 -17.86
C CYS A 365 17.28 17.61 -18.92
N THR A 366 17.60 17.95 -20.16
CA THR A 366 16.75 17.68 -21.31
C THR A 366 17.44 16.69 -22.25
N LEU A 367 16.62 15.95 -22.97
CA LEU A 367 17.03 15.01 -23.99
C LEU A 367 16.40 15.42 -25.32
N ASN A 368 17.02 15.02 -26.42
CA ASN A 368 16.45 15.17 -27.75
C ASN A 368 16.13 16.64 -28.10
N ASP A 369 17.05 17.53 -27.75
CA ASP A 369 16.95 18.96 -27.98
C ASP A 369 16.72 19.27 -29.48
N ALA A 370 15.60 19.92 -29.76
CA ALA A 370 15.17 20.23 -31.11
C ALA A 370 14.59 21.64 -31.22
N CYS A 371 14.72 22.22 -32.41
CA CYS A 371 14.09 23.50 -32.71
C CYS A 371 12.57 23.36 -32.73
N ASP A 372 11.87 24.28 -32.08
CA ASP A 372 10.40 24.30 -31.98
C ASP A 372 9.68 24.91 -33.20
N GLY A 373 10.42 25.31 -34.23
CA GLY A 373 9.91 26.04 -35.40
C GLY A 373 9.57 27.51 -35.15
N LYS A 374 9.75 28.01 -33.93
CA LYS A 374 9.62 29.44 -33.55
C LYS A 374 10.98 30.05 -33.18
N GLY A 375 12.03 29.22 -33.20
CA GLY A 375 13.42 29.58 -33.06
C GLY A 375 13.98 29.40 -31.66
N GLN A 376 13.30 28.61 -30.83
CA GLN A 376 13.80 28.15 -29.55
C GLN A 376 14.33 26.72 -29.68
N CYS A 377 15.46 26.45 -29.04
CA CYS A 377 15.92 25.10 -28.82
C CYS A 377 15.28 24.61 -27.52
N LEU A 378 14.51 23.52 -27.59
CA LEU A 378 13.83 22.92 -26.45
C LEU A 378 14.06 21.42 -26.49
N GLY A 379 14.40 20.82 -25.36
CA GLY A 379 14.39 19.37 -25.22
C GLY A 379 13.28 18.83 -24.34
N THR A 380 13.17 17.51 -24.35
CA THR A 380 12.22 16.75 -23.53
C THR A 380 12.80 16.58 -22.12
N PRO A 381 12.06 16.89 -21.05
CA PRO A 381 12.57 16.74 -19.69
C PRO A 381 13.03 15.30 -19.42
N LYS A 382 14.27 15.14 -18.94
CA LYS A 382 14.81 13.86 -18.51
C LYS A 382 14.05 13.37 -17.29
N VAL A 383 13.35 12.24 -17.44
CA VAL A 383 12.69 11.57 -16.32
C VAL A 383 13.75 10.88 -15.47
N CYS A 384 13.94 11.39 -14.26
CA CYS A 384 14.72 10.73 -13.24
C CYS A 384 13.73 10.12 -12.25
N THR A 385 13.62 8.79 -12.22
CA THR A 385 12.94 8.08 -11.15
C THR A 385 13.72 6.82 -10.78
N ASP A 386 13.77 6.50 -9.49
CA ASP A 386 14.35 5.25 -8.98
C ASP A 386 13.28 4.21 -8.59
N GLY A 387 12.00 4.51 -8.87
CA GLY A 387 10.87 3.63 -8.58
C GLY A 387 10.41 3.64 -7.12
N TYR A 388 11.08 4.39 -6.23
CA TYR A 388 10.68 4.47 -4.83
C TYR A 388 9.77 5.69 -4.59
N THR A 389 8.60 5.47 -3.99
CA THR A 389 7.64 6.57 -3.75
C THR A 389 8.09 7.55 -2.65
N CYS A 390 9.13 7.19 -1.89
CA CYS A 390 9.64 7.98 -0.76
C CYS A 390 10.93 8.75 -1.08
N THR A 391 11.40 8.69 -2.31
CA THR A 391 12.53 9.49 -2.79
C THR A 391 12.00 10.73 -3.51
N SER A 392 12.74 11.82 -3.36
CA SER A 392 12.60 13.00 -4.18
C SER A 392 13.60 12.86 -5.31
N ASP A 393 13.06 12.61 -6.49
CA ASP A 393 13.87 12.36 -7.68
C ASP A 393 13.99 13.66 -8.47
N SER A 394 15.23 14.02 -8.79
CA SER A 394 15.50 15.24 -9.53
C SER A 394 16.68 15.05 -10.45
N CYS A 395 16.70 15.79 -11.55
CA CYS A 395 17.88 15.86 -12.39
C CYS A 395 18.80 16.99 -11.89
N GLY A 396 20.05 16.64 -11.58
CA GLY A 396 21.09 17.57 -11.16
C GLY A 396 21.57 18.44 -12.32
N ALA A 397 22.21 19.57 -12.01
CA ALA A 397 22.67 20.53 -13.03
C ALA A 397 23.72 19.95 -14.02
N ASP A 398 24.32 18.80 -13.70
CA ASP A 398 25.23 18.03 -14.54
C ASP A 398 24.53 16.95 -15.38
N GLY A 399 23.20 16.88 -15.33
CA GLY A 399 22.40 15.87 -16.02
C GLY A 399 22.34 14.52 -15.30
N GLN A 400 22.96 14.38 -14.13
CA GLN A 400 22.89 13.16 -13.35
C GLN A 400 21.60 13.11 -12.52
N CYS A 401 20.97 11.94 -12.46
CA CYS A 401 19.81 11.76 -11.59
C CYS A 401 20.27 11.73 -10.13
N VAL A 402 19.62 12.55 -9.31
CA VAL A 402 19.84 12.66 -7.87
C VAL A 402 18.58 12.17 -7.18
N PHE A 403 18.74 11.08 -6.44
CA PHE A 403 17.68 10.45 -5.65
C PHE A 403 17.96 10.70 -4.18
N SER A 404 17.04 11.37 -3.49
CA SER A 404 17.19 11.70 -2.07
C SER A 404 15.97 11.25 -1.30
N ILE A 405 16.16 10.47 -0.24
CA ILE A 405 15.06 10.04 0.63
C ILE A 405 14.38 11.27 1.21
N ALA A 406 13.06 11.37 1.02
CA ALA A 406 12.25 12.48 1.49
C ALA A 406 12.39 12.64 3.02
N PRO A 407 12.38 13.88 3.55
CA PRO A 407 12.54 14.13 4.99
C PRO A 407 11.40 13.56 5.85
N THR A 408 10.32 13.11 5.22
CA THR A 408 9.13 12.54 5.84
C THR A 408 9.09 11.01 5.78
N ALA A 409 10.14 10.35 5.29
CA ALA A 409 10.14 8.91 5.05
C ALA A 409 11.47 8.23 5.35
N CYS A 410 11.43 6.91 5.49
CA CYS A 410 12.60 6.04 5.55
C CYS A 410 12.54 5.04 4.40
N LEU A 411 13.68 4.73 3.80
CA LEU A 411 13.85 3.66 2.83
C LEU A 411 14.63 2.53 3.50
N VAL A 412 13.93 1.49 3.95
CA VAL A 412 14.53 0.38 4.71
C VAL A 412 14.39 -0.91 3.92
N GLY A 413 15.52 -1.49 3.49
CA GLY A 413 15.52 -2.75 2.72
C GLY A 413 14.76 -2.66 1.39
N GLY A 414 14.74 -1.49 0.73
CA GLY A 414 14.01 -1.27 -0.51
C GLY A 414 12.52 -0.94 -0.33
N VAL A 415 12.03 -0.83 0.91
CA VAL A 415 10.62 -0.49 1.18
C VAL A 415 10.52 0.89 1.81
N CYS A 416 9.57 1.68 1.32
CA CYS A 416 9.27 3.02 1.79
C CYS A 416 8.35 3.00 3.02
N TYR A 417 8.79 3.61 4.11
CA TYR A 417 8.01 3.76 5.34
C TYR A 417 7.78 5.24 5.64
N ALA A 418 6.53 5.61 5.95
CA ALA A 418 6.21 6.96 6.41
C ALA A 418 6.82 7.22 7.80
N SER A 419 7.14 8.48 8.08
CA SER A 419 7.61 8.88 9.42
C SER A 419 6.63 8.43 10.50
N GLY A 420 7.16 7.75 11.52
CA GLY A 420 6.40 7.18 12.63
C GLY A 420 5.89 5.75 12.39
N ALA A 421 5.97 5.21 11.17
CA ALA A 421 5.56 3.84 10.89
C ALA A 421 6.35 2.83 11.73
N SER A 422 5.64 1.90 12.37
CA SER A 422 6.22 0.83 13.19
C SER A 422 6.89 -0.23 12.32
N MET A 423 7.97 -0.82 12.81
CA MET A 423 8.62 -1.95 12.13
C MET A 423 7.72 -3.20 12.21
N PRO A 424 7.47 -3.90 11.09
CA PRO A 424 6.79 -5.19 11.12
C PRO A 424 7.48 -6.17 12.08
N GLY A 425 6.72 -6.78 12.99
CA GLY A 425 7.25 -7.72 13.99
C GLY A 425 7.99 -7.09 15.18
N ASN A 426 8.26 -5.78 15.19
CA ASN A 426 8.85 -5.10 16.35
C ASN A 426 8.30 -3.66 16.51
N GLY A 427 7.23 -3.51 17.30
CA GLY A 427 6.62 -2.21 17.59
C GLY A 427 7.53 -1.21 18.31
N CYS A 428 8.65 -1.66 18.88
CA CYS A 428 9.63 -0.80 19.55
C CYS A 428 10.63 -0.13 18.61
N MET A 429 10.48 -0.36 17.32
CA MET A 429 11.23 0.30 16.28
C MET A 429 10.26 1.04 15.36
N SER A 430 10.61 2.26 14.98
CA SER A 430 9.80 3.10 14.08
C SER A 430 10.66 3.87 13.10
N CYS A 431 10.09 4.24 11.96
CA CYS A 431 10.74 5.10 10.99
C CYS A 431 10.88 6.52 11.58
N VAL A 432 12.13 6.96 11.80
CA VAL A 432 12.43 8.32 12.28
C VAL A 432 13.44 8.95 11.31
N PRO A 433 12.98 9.61 10.24
CA PRO A 433 13.84 10.08 9.15
C PRO A 433 14.98 11.00 9.61
N ASN A 434 14.71 11.83 10.62
CA ASN A 434 15.70 12.77 11.19
C ASN A 434 16.78 12.11 12.04
N VAL A 435 16.61 10.84 12.44
CA VAL A 435 17.60 10.07 13.19
C VAL A 435 18.34 9.14 12.23
N ASN A 436 17.60 8.33 11.50
CA ASN A 436 18.12 7.48 10.44
C ASN A 436 16.99 7.18 9.46
N ASN A 437 17.15 7.59 8.21
CA ASN A 437 16.18 7.38 7.13
C ASN A 437 16.46 6.10 6.32
N GLN A 438 17.48 5.32 6.68
CA GLN A 438 17.84 4.05 6.02
C GLN A 438 17.65 2.82 6.93
N SER A 439 17.20 3.03 8.17
CA SER A 439 16.87 1.94 9.10
C SER A 439 15.83 2.40 10.12
N PHE A 440 15.16 1.45 10.76
CA PHE A 440 14.26 1.77 11.87
C PHE A 440 15.06 2.22 13.09
N SER A 441 14.50 3.19 13.82
CA SER A 441 15.09 3.72 15.05
C SER A 441 14.30 3.26 16.28
N PRO A 442 14.97 3.00 17.43
CA PRO A 442 14.29 2.74 18.70
C PRO A 442 13.31 3.83 19.08
N ASN A 443 12.12 3.45 19.56
CA ASN A 443 11.14 4.38 20.11
C ASN A 443 10.86 4.10 21.60
N SER A 444 9.93 4.88 22.17
CA SER A 444 9.48 4.76 23.56
C SER A 444 7.95 4.57 23.66
N ALA A 445 7.36 3.98 22.62
CA ALA A 445 5.93 3.68 22.60
C ALA A 445 5.58 2.60 23.65
N THR A 446 4.29 2.48 23.93
CA THR A 446 3.78 1.32 24.67
C THR A 446 3.91 0.07 23.81
N CYS A 447 4.22 -1.05 24.44
CA CYS A 447 4.31 -2.35 23.80
C CYS A 447 3.72 -3.42 24.73
N ASP A 448 3.75 -4.66 24.27
CA ASP A 448 3.44 -5.84 25.07
C ASP A 448 4.68 -6.74 25.00
N ASP A 449 5.21 -7.13 26.16
CA ASP A 449 6.39 -8.00 26.24
C ASP A 449 6.05 -9.51 26.22
N GLY A 450 4.77 -9.84 26.01
CA GLY A 450 4.23 -11.19 26.00
C GLY A 450 4.00 -11.77 27.39
N ASN A 451 4.23 -11.00 28.46
CA ASN A 451 4.00 -11.42 29.83
C ASN A 451 2.74 -10.75 30.40
N ALA A 452 1.62 -11.48 30.44
CA ALA A 452 0.37 -10.96 31.01
C ALA A 452 0.42 -10.67 32.53
N CYS A 453 1.55 -10.91 33.19
CA CYS A 453 1.83 -10.49 34.57
C CYS A 453 2.53 -9.13 34.68
N THR A 454 2.79 -8.44 33.58
CA THR A 454 3.29 -7.07 33.55
C THR A 454 2.27 -6.14 32.90
N LEU A 455 2.24 -4.89 33.35
CA LEU A 455 1.30 -3.86 32.90
C LEU A 455 2.07 -2.60 32.53
N GLY A 456 1.66 -1.99 31.42
CA GLY A 456 2.22 -0.74 30.94
C GLY A 456 3.66 -0.90 30.43
N ASP A 457 3.91 -1.96 29.65
CA ASP A 457 5.22 -2.22 29.07
C ASP A 457 5.58 -1.11 28.08
N VAL A 458 6.87 -0.75 28.07
CA VAL A 458 7.38 0.37 27.28
C VAL A 458 8.62 -0.03 26.52
N CYS A 459 8.73 0.50 25.32
CA CYS A 459 9.89 0.31 24.48
C CYS A 459 11.10 1.02 25.07
N ASN A 460 12.22 0.29 25.18
CA ASN A 460 13.50 0.85 25.57
C ASN A 460 14.63 0.16 24.82
N GLY A 461 15.40 0.95 24.06
CA GLY A 461 16.52 0.44 23.28
C GLY A 461 16.12 -0.50 22.13
N GLY A 462 14.91 -0.37 21.59
CA GLY A 462 14.42 -1.18 20.46
C GLY A 462 13.80 -2.52 20.85
N SER A 463 13.62 -2.77 22.16
CA SER A 463 12.94 -3.95 22.68
C SER A 463 11.87 -3.54 23.68
N CYS A 464 10.80 -4.35 23.78
CA CYS A 464 9.79 -4.15 24.80
C CYS A 464 10.35 -4.50 26.18
N LYS A 465 10.14 -3.64 27.17
CA LYS A 465 10.52 -3.90 28.56
C LYS A 465 9.28 -4.00 29.43
N SER A 466 9.20 -5.11 30.16
CA SER A 466 8.27 -5.38 31.25
C SER A 466 8.06 -4.14 32.13
N GLY A 467 6.80 -3.73 32.24
CA GLY A 467 6.33 -2.65 33.07
C GLY A 467 6.14 -3.08 34.53
N ALA A 468 5.13 -2.49 35.18
CA ALA A 468 4.83 -2.81 36.58
C ALA A 468 4.22 -4.21 36.70
N ALA A 469 4.56 -4.93 37.77
CA ALA A 469 3.94 -6.22 38.06
C ALA A 469 2.42 -6.07 38.27
N LYS A 470 1.65 -6.96 37.64
CA LYS A 470 0.20 -7.05 37.81
C LYS A 470 -0.13 -7.32 39.29
N PRO A 471 -0.96 -6.49 39.94
CA PRO A 471 -1.33 -6.71 41.32
C PRO A 471 -2.25 -7.94 41.40
N CYS A 472 -1.78 -8.97 42.11
CA CYS A 472 -2.54 -10.20 42.37
C CYS A 472 -2.95 -10.34 43.84
N ASN A 473 -2.79 -9.32 44.68
CA ASN A 473 -3.03 -9.45 46.12
C ASN A 473 -4.54 -9.51 46.45
N ASP A 474 -5.00 -10.57 47.13
CA ASP A 474 -6.41 -10.75 47.55
C ASP A 474 -6.71 -10.21 48.96
N ASN A 475 -5.69 -9.71 49.65
CA ASN A 475 -5.67 -9.27 51.04
C ASN A 475 -5.91 -10.39 52.06
N ASP A 476 -5.75 -11.66 51.67
CA ASP A 476 -5.69 -12.76 52.62
C ASP A 476 -4.24 -12.92 53.13
N PRO A 477 -3.96 -12.66 54.42
CA PRO A 477 -2.61 -12.85 54.96
C PRO A 477 -2.16 -14.32 54.96
N CYS A 478 -3.07 -15.27 54.75
CA CYS A 478 -2.83 -16.71 54.75
C CYS A 478 -2.37 -17.25 53.38
N THR A 479 -2.30 -16.41 52.35
CA THR A 479 -1.89 -16.81 51.00
C THR A 479 -0.63 -16.10 50.54
N ASP A 480 0.18 -16.79 49.75
CA ASP A 480 1.21 -16.21 48.90
C ASP A 480 0.61 -15.97 47.51
N ASP A 481 0.54 -14.69 47.13
CA ASP A 481 -0.14 -14.26 45.91
C ASP A 481 0.89 -14.07 44.79
N THR A 482 0.77 -14.89 43.75
CA THR A 482 1.71 -14.89 42.62
C THR A 482 0.96 -14.78 41.31
N CYS A 483 1.47 -13.97 40.38
CA CYS A 483 0.97 -13.96 39.02
C CYS A 483 1.70 -15.01 38.18
N GLN A 484 0.96 -15.84 37.45
CA GLN A 484 1.51 -16.91 36.61
C GLN A 484 1.65 -16.48 35.14
N ALA A 485 2.89 -16.33 34.68
CA ALA A 485 3.21 -16.12 33.27
C ALA A 485 3.13 -17.44 32.47
N PRO A 486 2.68 -17.43 31.19
CA PRO A 486 2.22 -16.28 30.42
C PRO A 486 0.72 -15.96 30.59
N SER A 487 -0.03 -16.77 31.34
CA SER A 487 -1.50 -16.68 31.44
C SER A 487 -2.02 -15.39 32.09
N GLY A 488 -1.21 -14.72 32.92
CA GLY A 488 -1.64 -13.56 33.70
C GLY A 488 -2.62 -13.91 34.81
N GLN A 489 -2.84 -15.19 35.12
CA GLN A 489 -3.73 -15.65 36.18
C GLN A 489 -3.07 -15.43 37.54
N CYS A 490 -3.86 -14.93 38.50
CA CYS A 490 -3.44 -14.82 39.88
C CYS A 490 -3.64 -16.17 40.58
N ASN A 491 -2.56 -16.66 41.18
CA ASN A 491 -2.52 -17.90 41.94
C ASN A 491 -2.30 -17.57 43.42
N TYR A 492 -3.18 -18.09 44.26
CA TYR A 492 -3.23 -17.84 45.70
C TYR A 492 -2.92 -19.15 46.42
N THR A 493 -1.70 -19.29 46.92
CA THR A 493 -1.27 -20.54 47.57
C THR A 493 -1.20 -20.36 49.07
N ASP A 494 -1.89 -21.22 49.82
CA ASP A 494 -1.81 -21.27 51.29
C ASP A 494 -0.35 -21.33 51.75
N ASN A 495 0.08 -20.29 52.48
CA ASN A 495 1.46 -20.13 52.93
C ASN A 495 1.69 -20.69 54.35
N GLY A 496 0.65 -21.28 54.96
CA GLY A 496 0.73 -21.90 56.29
C GLY A 496 0.94 -20.93 57.44
N SER A 497 0.84 -19.62 57.20
CA SER A 497 0.99 -18.59 58.25
C SER A 497 -0.24 -18.48 59.16
N CYS A 498 -1.37 -19.07 58.76
CA CYS A 498 -2.61 -19.12 59.52
C CYS A 498 -2.94 -20.54 60.02
N PRO A 499 -3.47 -20.70 61.25
CA PRO A 499 -3.97 -21.99 61.71
C PRO A 499 -5.13 -22.44 60.81
N LYS A 500 -5.02 -23.65 60.22
CA LYS A 500 -6.14 -24.26 59.49
C LYS A 500 -7.30 -24.46 60.46
N ILE A 501 -8.42 -23.79 60.22
CA ILE A 501 -9.67 -24.07 60.94
C ILE A 501 -10.08 -25.49 60.56
N PRO A 502 -10.19 -26.44 61.52
CA PRO A 502 -10.63 -27.79 61.22
C PRO A 502 -12.05 -27.77 60.62
N THR A 503 -12.37 -28.71 59.75
CA THR A 503 -13.72 -28.85 59.14
C THR A 503 -14.44 -30.05 59.72
N TYR A 504 -15.78 -30.02 59.74
CA TYR A 504 -16.54 -31.11 60.32
C TYR A 504 -16.25 -32.43 59.62
N SER A 505 -16.37 -32.47 58.29
CA SER A 505 -16.32 -33.70 57.49
C SER A 505 -14.94 -34.37 57.50
N LYS A 506 -13.87 -33.57 57.62
CA LYS A 506 -12.50 -34.07 57.54
C LYS A 506 -11.87 -34.31 58.92
N ASP A 507 -12.12 -33.42 59.86
CA ASP A 507 -11.32 -33.33 61.09
C ASP A 507 -12.14 -33.65 62.34
N ILE A 508 -13.43 -33.30 62.37
CA ILE A 508 -14.29 -33.46 63.58
C ILE A 508 -15.13 -34.73 63.56
N GLN A 509 -15.74 -35.05 62.42
CA GLN A 509 -16.56 -36.24 62.25
C GLN A 509 -15.80 -37.52 62.60
N PRO A 510 -14.51 -37.71 62.23
CA PRO A 510 -13.75 -38.87 62.66
C PRO A 510 -13.58 -38.97 64.19
N ILE A 511 -13.41 -37.84 64.88
CA ILE A 511 -13.29 -37.80 66.35
C ILE A 511 -14.62 -38.25 66.98
N PHE A 512 -15.74 -37.67 66.55
CA PHE A 512 -17.06 -38.08 67.06
C PHE A 512 -17.40 -39.53 66.68
N LEU A 513 -17.07 -39.98 65.48
CA LEU A 513 -17.33 -41.36 65.05
C LEU A 513 -16.54 -42.35 65.90
N ASN A 514 -15.26 -42.10 66.12
CA ASN A 514 -14.39 -43.01 66.86
C ASN A 514 -14.75 -43.07 68.34
N GLN A 515 -14.98 -41.92 68.98
CA GLN A 515 -15.23 -41.88 70.42
C GLN A 515 -16.72 -42.07 70.76
N CYS A 516 -17.65 -41.65 69.90
CA CYS A 516 -19.09 -41.56 70.23
C CYS A 516 -19.99 -42.36 69.29
N GLY A 517 -19.47 -42.86 68.15
CA GLY A 517 -20.26 -43.54 67.12
C GLY A 517 -21.03 -44.76 67.60
N GLY A 518 -20.48 -45.51 68.56
CA GLY A 518 -21.18 -46.67 69.14
C GLY A 518 -22.55 -46.35 69.76
N CYS A 519 -22.81 -45.09 70.12
CA CYS A 519 -24.06 -44.64 70.74
C CYS A 519 -24.78 -43.52 69.96
N HIS A 520 -24.04 -42.75 69.14
CA HIS A 520 -24.50 -41.55 68.44
C HIS A 520 -24.42 -41.67 66.91
N GLU A 521 -24.43 -42.89 66.38
CA GLU A 521 -24.48 -43.21 64.95
C GLU A 521 -25.85 -43.81 64.57
N GLY A 522 -26.48 -43.29 63.51
CA GLY A 522 -27.80 -43.74 63.06
C GLY A 522 -28.38 -42.86 61.96
N ALA A 523 -29.33 -43.40 61.18
CA ALA A 523 -29.93 -42.67 60.05
C ALA A 523 -30.98 -41.62 60.48
N SER A 524 -31.44 -41.67 61.72
CA SER A 524 -32.43 -40.75 62.27
C SER A 524 -32.27 -40.57 63.79
N ALA A 525 -32.76 -39.45 64.33
CA ALA A 525 -32.68 -39.14 65.77
C ALA A 525 -33.27 -40.23 66.68
N GLY A 526 -34.19 -41.08 66.18
CA GLY A 526 -34.74 -42.21 66.94
C GLY A 526 -33.78 -43.38 67.14
N ASP A 527 -32.71 -43.45 66.34
CA ASP A 527 -31.72 -44.53 66.33
C ASP A 527 -30.51 -44.23 67.23
N CYS A 528 -30.35 -42.97 67.65
CA CYS A 528 -29.22 -42.48 68.44
C CYS A 528 -29.62 -42.27 69.91
N LEU A 529 -28.77 -42.70 70.85
CA LEU A 529 -29.02 -42.47 72.28
C LEU A 529 -29.02 -40.96 72.56
N GLY A 530 -30.04 -40.49 73.30
CA GLY A 530 -30.22 -39.06 73.59
C GLY A 530 -30.77 -38.21 72.43
N ALA A 531 -31.22 -38.84 71.34
CA ALA A 531 -31.82 -38.21 70.17
C ALA A 531 -30.90 -37.28 69.35
N THR A 532 -29.58 -37.45 69.46
CA THR A 532 -28.59 -36.71 68.68
C THR A 532 -27.63 -37.66 67.96
N CYS A 533 -27.62 -37.60 66.63
CA CYS A 533 -26.71 -38.36 65.78
C CYS A 533 -25.49 -37.51 65.38
N LEU A 534 -24.53 -37.35 66.31
CA LEU A 534 -23.35 -36.46 66.17
C LEU A 534 -22.40 -36.85 65.03
N THR A 535 -22.43 -38.11 64.60
CA THR A 535 -21.38 -38.71 63.76
C THR A 535 -21.76 -38.81 62.29
N SER A 536 -23.04 -38.65 61.96
CA SER A 536 -23.60 -38.93 60.63
C SER A 536 -24.28 -37.73 59.99
N ASP A 537 -24.49 -36.64 60.75
CA ASP A 537 -25.18 -35.45 60.28
C ASP A 537 -24.55 -34.18 60.89
N TYR A 538 -23.88 -33.38 60.04
CA TYR A 538 -23.38 -32.06 60.42
C TYR A 538 -24.51 -31.17 60.94
N ALA A 539 -25.69 -31.20 60.32
CA ALA A 539 -26.81 -30.36 60.71
C ALA A 539 -27.32 -30.70 62.12
N ALA A 540 -27.21 -31.95 62.56
CA ALA A 540 -27.48 -32.37 63.93
C ALA A 540 -26.49 -31.74 64.92
N THR A 541 -25.21 -31.61 64.55
CA THR A 541 -24.21 -30.93 65.38
C THR A 541 -24.44 -29.42 65.49
N GLN A 542 -25.06 -28.81 64.48
CA GLN A 542 -25.37 -27.38 64.45
C GLN A 542 -26.70 -27.02 65.15
N GLN A 543 -27.51 -27.99 65.56
CA GLN A 543 -28.75 -27.70 66.28
C GLN A 543 -28.47 -27.03 67.63
N PRO A 544 -29.38 -26.21 68.17
CA PRO A 544 -29.27 -25.69 69.53
C PRO A 544 -29.32 -26.82 70.56
N SER A 545 -28.41 -26.82 71.53
CA SER A 545 -28.41 -27.82 72.59
C SER A 545 -29.47 -27.53 73.66
N TYR A 546 -30.23 -28.56 74.04
CA TYR A 546 -31.12 -28.50 75.22
C TYR A 546 -30.33 -28.52 76.54
N TYR A 547 -29.18 -29.18 76.56
CA TYR A 547 -28.39 -29.40 77.79
C TYR A 547 -27.38 -28.29 78.07
N CYS A 548 -26.89 -27.60 77.03
CA CYS A 548 -26.00 -26.44 77.16
C CYS A 548 -26.68 -25.22 76.50
N PRO A 549 -27.46 -24.41 77.25
CA PRO A 549 -28.17 -23.27 76.68
C PRO A 549 -27.22 -22.25 76.03
N GLY A 550 -27.42 -21.97 74.75
CA GLY A 550 -26.61 -21.02 73.98
C GLY A 550 -25.49 -21.65 73.16
N GLU A 551 -25.28 -22.96 73.25
CA GLU A 551 -24.31 -23.70 72.46
C GLU A 551 -25.00 -24.58 71.41
N THR A 552 -24.30 -24.86 70.30
CA THR A 552 -24.71 -25.92 69.37
C THR A 552 -24.50 -27.29 70.03
N VAL A 553 -25.18 -28.33 69.53
CA VAL A 553 -25.04 -29.68 70.08
C VAL A 553 -23.60 -30.20 69.94
N GLY A 554 -22.89 -29.84 68.87
CA GLY A 554 -21.47 -30.14 68.69
C GLY A 554 -20.58 -29.46 69.73
N ALA A 555 -20.81 -28.17 70.03
CA ALA A 555 -20.05 -27.45 71.06
C ALA A 555 -20.37 -27.97 72.47
N CYS A 556 -21.65 -28.20 72.75
CA CYS A 556 -22.11 -28.76 74.02
C CYS A 556 -21.54 -30.16 74.29
N CYS A 557 -21.30 -30.96 73.25
CA CYS A 557 -20.66 -32.27 73.41
C CYS A 557 -19.28 -32.13 74.10
N LEU A 558 -18.46 -31.17 73.65
CA LEU A 558 -17.15 -30.94 74.27
C LEU A 558 -17.30 -30.50 75.73
N THR A 559 -18.18 -29.53 76.00
CA THR A 559 -18.48 -29.05 77.36
C THR A 559 -18.86 -30.19 78.30
N ARG A 560 -19.76 -31.08 77.86
CA ARG A 560 -20.25 -32.21 78.66
C ARG A 560 -19.26 -33.35 78.84
N VAL A 561 -18.34 -33.53 77.89
CA VAL A 561 -17.24 -34.50 78.05
C VAL A 561 -16.24 -33.97 79.07
N LEU A 562 -15.87 -32.68 78.99
CA LEU A 562 -14.89 -32.08 79.89
C LEU A 562 -15.38 -31.89 81.34
N ASP A 563 -16.69 -31.67 81.54
CA ASP A 563 -17.28 -31.57 82.87
C ASP A 563 -17.63 -32.93 83.51
N GLY A 564 -17.41 -34.02 82.78
CA GLY A 564 -17.65 -35.39 83.22
C GLY A 564 -19.13 -35.79 83.28
N THR A 565 -20.05 -35.00 82.72
CA THR A 565 -21.50 -35.31 82.66
C THR A 565 -21.89 -36.15 81.45
N MET A 566 -20.96 -36.44 80.54
CA MET A 566 -21.05 -37.42 79.48
C MET A 566 -19.73 -38.19 79.38
N PRO A 567 -19.76 -39.53 79.24
CA PRO A 567 -20.92 -40.40 78.99
C PRO A 567 -21.61 -40.92 80.28
N ASP A 568 -22.93 -41.16 80.22
CA ASP A 568 -23.77 -41.63 81.35
C ASP A 568 -23.50 -43.11 81.75
N GLY A 569 -22.32 -43.39 82.33
CA GLY A 569 -21.98 -44.70 82.89
C GLY A 569 -21.69 -45.82 81.88
N PHE A 570 -21.67 -45.53 80.58
CA PHE A 570 -21.46 -46.51 79.49
C PHE A 570 -20.03 -46.57 78.93
N GLY A 571 -19.11 -45.73 79.42
CA GLY A 571 -17.78 -45.58 78.80
C GLY A 571 -17.85 -44.81 77.48
N CYS A 572 -16.71 -44.33 76.98
CA CYS A 572 -16.66 -43.45 75.81
C CYS A 572 -17.14 -44.16 74.56
N THR A 573 -16.48 -45.26 74.24
CA THR A 573 -16.72 -46.04 73.02
C THR A 573 -17.76 -47.15 73.20
N GLY A 574 -18.26 -47.35 74.43
CA GLY A 574 -19.09 -48.48 74.81
C GLY A 574 -18.32 -49.81 74.88
N LYS A 575 -16.97 -49.77 74.84
CA LYS A 575 -16.09 -50.95 74.83
C LYS A 575 -15.14 -50.90 76.03
N PRO A 576 -15.36 -51.72 77.08
CA PRO A 576 -14.60 -51.63 78.34
C PRO A 576 -13.07 -51.73 78.22
N ALA A 577 -12.56 -52.39 77.18
CA ALA A 577 -11.12 -52.50 76.94
C ALA A 577 -10.50 -51.24 76.30
N GLN A 578 -11.28 -50.45 75.56
CA GLN A 578 -10.85 -49.21 74.90
C GLN A 578 -11.01 -47.99 75.82
N ASP A 579 -11.90 -48.09 76.79
CA ASP A 579 -12.21 -47.03 77.76
C ASP A 579 -11.37 -47.14 79.06
N ALA A 580 -10.52 -48.16 79.19
CA ALA A 580 -9.72 -48.40 80.39
C ALA A 580 -8.61 -47.35 80.57
N GLY A 581 -8.67 -46.59 81.66
CA GLY A 581 -7.62 -45.63 82.05
C GLY A 581 -7.68 -44.27 81.35
N LYS A 582 -8.78 -43.95 80.65
CA LYS A 582 -9.05 -42.61 80.14
C LYS A 582 -9.82 -41.79 81.18
N ASP A 583 -9.33 -40.60 81.51
CA ASP A 583 -10.02 -39.64 82.39
C ASP A 583 -11.20 -38.94 81.69
N TYR A 584 -11.09 -38.76 80.35
CA TYR A 584 -12.10 -38.18 79.46
C TYR A 584 -12.13 -38.91 78.12
N CYS A 585 -13.19 -38.71 77.32
CA CYS A 585 -13.35 -39.38 76.03
C CYS A 585 -12.49 -38.83 74.90
N PHE A 586 -12.01 -37.59 75.03
CA PHE A 586 -11.10 -36.96 74.09
C PHE A 586 -9.70 -36.81 74.69
N ASP A 587 -8.67 -36.99 73.87
CA ASP A 587 -7.32 -36.55 74.22
C ASP A 587 -7.15 -35.03 73.98
N GLN A 588 -6.03 -34.47 74.43
CA GLN A 588 -5.78 -33.03 74.33
C GLN A 588 -5.77 -32.53 72.88
N ASN A 589 -5.27 -33.33 71.92
CA ASN A 589 -5.23 -32.92 70.52
C ASN A 589 -6.64 -32.95 69.88
N GLU A 590 -7.46 -33.93 70.24
CA GLU A 590 -8.88 -33.99 69.87
C GLU A 590 -9.66 -32.80 70.46
N ILE A 591 -9.39 -32.44 71.72
CA ILE A 591 -9.96 -31.26 72.39
C ILE A 591 -9.56 -29.98 71.65
N ASP A 592 -8.26 -29.77 71.43
CA ASP A 592 -7.74 -28.57 70.76
C ASP A 592 -8.33 -28.43 69.34
N THR A 593 -8.51 -29.55 68.62
CA THR A 593 -9.12 -29.58 67.28
C THR A 593 -10.62 -29.20 67.33
N LEU A 594 -11.36 -29.74 68.30
CA LEU A 594 -12.77 -29.40 68.52
C LEU A 594 -12.94 -27.93 68.93
N GLU A 595 -12.10 -27.42 69.84
CA GLU A 595 -12.10 -26.01 70.26
C GLU A 595 -11.81 -25.08 69.08
N ALA A 596 -10.80 -25.41 68.25
CA ALA A 596 -10.47 -24.63 67.06
C ALA A 596 -11.61 -24.61 66.04
N TRP A 597 -12.32 -25.72 65.83
CA TRP A 597 -13.50 -25.77 64.98
C TRP A 597 -14.66 -24.94 65.54
N ILE A 598 -14.92 -25.01 66.85
CA ILE A 598 -15.96 -24.22 67.52
C ILE A 598 -15.67 -22.72 67.41
N LEU A 599 -14.45 -22.30 67.74
CA LEU A 599 -14.02 -20.90 67.63
C LEU A 599 -14.00 -20.41 66.19
N GLY A 600 -13.72 -21.30 65.23
CA GLY A 600 -13.73 -21.05 63.79
C GLY A 600 -15.12 -20.98 63.15
N GLY A 601 -16.20 -21.00 63.93
CA GLY A 601 -17.57 -20.90 63.42
C GLY A 601 -18.13 -22.22 62.89
N GLN A 602 -17.51 -23.34 63.27
CA GLN A 602 -17.96 -24.71 62.99
C GLN A 602 -18.18 -25.03 61.50
N PRO A 603 -17.22 -24.77 60.59
CA PRO A 603 -17.40 -25.08 59.17
C PRO A 603 -17.62 -26.58 58.89
N GLN A 604 -18.45 -26.90 57.89
CA GLN A 604 -18.77 -28.27 57.49
C GLN A 604 -17.57 -29.02 56.89
#